data_AF-D8PU06-F1
#
_entry.id   AF-D8PU06-F1
#
_cell.length_a   1.000
_cell.length_b   1.000
_cell.length_c   1.000
_cell.angle_alpha   90.00
_cell.angle_beta   90.00
_cell.angle_gamma   90.00
#
_symmetry.space_group_name_H-M   'P 1'
#
loop_
_entity.id
_entity.type
_entity.pdbx_description
1 polymer ?
#
loop_
_entity_poly.entity_id
_entity_poly.type
_entity_poly.pdbx_seq_one_letter_code
_entity_poly.pdbx_strand_id
1 'polypeptide(L)'
;MFLPKRAAEEDEGSVACKEWLYGLPRGGLAHYIASRENMIYFREDITRMYGNEDFILAPTFKLCKDLFEYMRHAEVIARQDHETPRRPLTSLGSPNGLYRYVLIPRTEAGANLLKEFDLPSQTKEDMCGGFNPVTNFPLSAGCAEFPVVECCVHPFSVCAVINKTLRLNSTTVTAQWRLCVRRVVDHWQSKLIKPPQWFIDTPKVESYDEELTPSEAMSYIPYAPEGLVVPKPDSVLCDAEIPEDDFRKDVARWACRVDPNSRPEEDPPYVLYKLRRSKRLQKEPYDPPSPDLPPPSPVRNGPRAARAARRDLVRQPPPWERSYGRFPTDAFTSNDWAYLNYHVALGASVES
;
A
#
# COMPACT_ATOMS: atom_id res chain seq x y z
N MET A 1 14.08 9.19 -12.48
CA MET A 1 13.47 8.31 -11.47
C MET A 1 14.40 8.23 -10.25
N PHE A 2 14.11 8.98 -9.18
CA PHE A 2 14.90 8.93 -7.94
C PHE A 2 14.21 8.05 -6.91
N LEU A 3 14.25 6.73 -7.11
CA LEU A 3 13.97 5.80 -6.02
C LEU A 3 15.16 5.86 -5.05
N PRO A 4 14.96 6.12 -3.73
CA PRO A 4 16.05 5.97 -2.79
C PRO A 4 16.43 4.49 -2.74
N LYS A 5 17.53 4.11 -3.43
CA LYS A 5 18.14 2.77 -3.40
C LYS A 5 18.28 2.18 -1.98
N ARG A 6 18.31 3.06 -0.97
CA ARG A 6 18.37 2.74 0.45
C ARG A 6 17.19 1.92 0.99
N ALA A 7 16.00 1.99 0.39
CA ALA A 7 14.83 1.28 0.92
C ALA A 7 14.96 -0.26 0.84
N ALA A 8 15.73 -0.78 -0.12
CA ALA A 8 15.98 -2.22 -0.27
C ALA A 8 17.03 -2.77 0.72
N GLU A 9 17.82 -1.89 1.35
CA GLU A 9 18.90 -2.25 2.28
C GLU A 9 18.50 -2.05 3.76
N GLU A 10 17.27 -1.63 4.02
CA GLU A 10 16.80 -1.38 5.39
C GLU A 10 16.46 -2.68 6.13
N ASP A 11 16.82 -2.70 7.42
CA ASP A 11 16.46 -3.79 8.34
C ASP A 11 14.95 -4.04 8.35
N GLU A 12 14.57 -5.31 8.45
CA GLU A 12 13.18 -5.75 8.38
C GLU A 12 12.31 -5.09 9.47
N GLY A 13 12.87 -4.88 10.67
CA GLY A 13 12.21 -4.16 11.75
C GLY A 13 12.02 -2.68 11.44
N SER A 14 13.01 -2.03 10.83
CA SER A 14 12.90 -0.63 10.37
C SER A 14 11.80 -0.46 9.32
N VAL A 15 11.71 -1.39 8.35
CA VAL A 15 10.66 -1.39 7.35
C VAL A 15 9.29 -1.59 7.99
N ALA A 16 9.14 -2.57 8.88
CA ALA A 16 7.89 -2.82 9.59
C ALA A 16 7.47 -1.63 10.46
N CYS A 17 8.40 -0.95 11.13
CA CYS A 17 8.10 0.29 11.88
C CYS A 17 7.50 1.36 10.98
N LYS A 18 8.07 1.56 9.79
CA LYS A 18 7.58 2.56 8.83
C LYS A 18 6.22 2.18 8.28
N GLU A 19 6.07 0.94 7.81
CA GLU A 19 4.80 0.44 7.29
C GLU A 19 3.70 0.61 8.32
N TRP A 20 3.99 0.17 9.55
CA TRP A 20 3.11 0.36 10.69
C TRP A 20 2.77 1.82 10.86
N LEU A 21 3.76 2.70 11.10
CA LEU A 21 3.58 4.14 11.35
C LEU A 21 2.64 4.82 10.37
N TYR A 22 2.70 4.41 9.10
CA TYR A 22 1.95 5.00 8.00
C TYR A 22 0.67 4.25 7.61
N GLY A 23 0.29 3.24 8.38
CA GLY A 23 -0.89 2.44 8.10
C GLY A 23 -0.79 1.72 6.76
N LEU A 24 0.43 1.43 6.30
CA LEU A 24 0.67 0.59 5.14
C LEU A 24 0.56 -0.88 5.60
N PRO A 25 0.08 -1.77 4.73
CA PRO A 25 0.11 -3.19 5.04
C PRO A 25 1.56 -3.70 5.07
N ARG A 26 1.78 -4.81 5.76
CA ARG A 26 3.11 -5.42 5.92
C ARG A 26 3.69 -5.74 4.53
N GLY A 27 4.96 -5.45 4.26
CA GLY A 27 5.58 -5.63 2.93
C GLY A 27 5.20 -4.57 1.89
N GLY A 28 4.21 -3.72 2.18
CA GLY A 28 3.67 -2.69 1.28
C GLY A 28 4.51 -1.42 1.16
N LEU A 29 5.65 -1.30 1.85
CA LEU A 29 6.52 -0.12 1.70
C LEU A 29 7.17 -0.03 0.32
N ALA A 30 7.62 -1.17 -0.23
CA ALA A 30 8.22 -1.20 -1.55
C ALA A 30 7.22 -0.79 -2.62
N HIS A 31 5.98 -1.29 -2.52
CA HIS A 31 4.87 -0.91 -3.38
C HIS A 31 4.56 0.58 -3.24
N TYR A 32 4.40 1.09 -2.02
CA TYR A 32 4.15 2.51 -1.76
C TYR A 32 5.24 3.39 -2.37
N ILE A 33 6.52 3.12 -2.13
CA ILE A 33 7.63 3.91 -2.68
C ILE A 33 7.66 3.85 -4.23
N ALA A 34 7.30 2.69 -4.81
CA ALA A 34 7.21 2.50 -6.24
C ALA A 34 5.86 2.95 -6.85
N SER A 35 4.90 3.40 -6.05
CA SER A 35 3.59 3.77 -6.55
C SER A 35 3.64 5.06 -7.35
N ARG A 36 2.73 5.20 -8.32
CA ARG A 36 2.72 6.36 -9.22
C ARG A 36 2.55 7.68 -8.47
N GLU A 37 1.81 7.65 -7.37
CA GLU A 37 1.49 8.76 -6.47
C GLU A 37 2.70 9.21 -5.65
N ASN A 38 3.73 8.36 -5.54
CA ASN A 38 4.96 8.67 -4.82
C ASN A 38 6.14 9.01 -5.72
N MET A 39 5.98 8.84 -7.03
CA MET A 39 6.99 9.21 -8.00
C MET A 39 6.86 10.68 -8.42
N ILE A 40 7.95 11.43 -8.24
CA ILE A 40 8.08 12.77 -8.80
C ILE A 40 8.49 12.64 -10.27
N TYR A 41 7.58 13.00 -11.17
CA TYR A 41 7.85 13.05 -12.61
C TYR A 41 8.09 14.50 -13.04
N PHE A 42 9.23 14.72 -13.70
CA PHE A 42 9.54 15.98 -14.36
C PHE A 42 9.87 15.71 -15.84
N ARG A 43 9.82 16.77 -16.66
CA ARG A 43 10.47 16.79 -17.97
C ARG A 43 11.97 16.43 -17.80
N GLU A 44 12.59 15.82 -18.81
CA GLU A 44 13.94 15.26 -18.66
C GLU A 44 15.00 16.30 -18.23
N ASP A 45 14.95 17.49 -18.81
CA ASP A 45 15.78 18.63 -18.46
C ASP A 45 15.56 19.10 -17.01
N ILE A 46 14.30 19.23 -16.58
CA ILE A 46 13.93 19.60 -15.20
C ILE A 46 14.36 18.51 -14.22
N THR A 47 14.27 17.23 -14.60
CA THR A 47 14.76 16.11 -13.79
C THR A 47 16.26 16.24 -13.53
N ARG A 48 17.03 16.63 -14.54
CA ARG A 48 18.47 16.86 -14.44
C ARG A 48 18.77 18.03 -13.50
N MET A 49 18.03 19.13 -13.64
CA MET A 49 18.16 20.30 -12.76
C MET A 49 17.81 19.96 -11.31
N TYR A 50 16.73 19.21 -11.08
CA TYR A 50 16.35 18.74 -9.74
C TYR A 50 17.43 17.81 -9.16
N GLY A 51 18.00 16.92 -9.97
CA GLY A 51 19.10 16.04 -9.59
C GLY A 51 20.41 16.77 -9.25
N ASN A 52 20.65 17.91 -9.90
CA ASN A 52 21.78 18.81 -9.63
C ASN A 52 21.53 19.76 -8.45
N GLU A 53 20.36 19.67 -7.80
CA GLU A 53 19.91 20.60 -6.75
C GLU A 53 19.84 22.07 -7.21
N ASP A 54 19.60 22.33 -8.51
CA ASP A 54 19.45 23.70 -9.06
C ASP A 54 18.23 24.44 -8.46
N PHE A 55 17.23 23.67 -8.03
CA PHE A 55 16.09 24.11 -7.25
C PHE A 55 15.66 22.98 -6.31
N ILE A 56 14.88 23.31 -5.29
CA ILE A 56 14.24 22.32 -4.42
C ILE A 56 12.72 22.49 -4.45
N LEU A 57 12.03 21.37 -4.27
CA LEU A 57 10.58 21.32 -4.12
C LEU A 57 10.26 21.10 -2.65
N ALA A 58 9.64 22.06 -1.97
CA ALA A 58 9.31 21.95 -0.55
C ALA A 58 7.79 22.06 -0.33
N PRO A 59 7.19 21.33 0.62
CA PRO A 59 5.78 21.53 0.94
C PRO A 59 5.53 22.97 1.38
N THR A 60 4.34 23.51 1.07
CA THR A 60 3.91 24.79 1.65
C THR A 60 3.79 24.66 3.18
N PHE A 61 3.77 25.79 3.90
CA PHE A 61 3.60 25.77 5.35
C PHE A 61 2.22 25.24 5.75
N LYS A 62 1.18 25.52 4.96
CA LYS A 62 -0.14 24.89 5.10
C LYS A 62 -0.04 23.38 4.99
N LEU A 63 0.61 22.86 3.94
CA LEU A 63 0.74 21.43 3.73
C LEU A 63 1.54 20.76 4.86
N CYS A 64 2.57 21.43 5.39
CA CYS A 64 3.26 20.96 6.58
C CYS A 64 2.35 20.93 7.82
N LYS A 65 1.50 21.96 8.00
CA LYS A 65 0.52 21.99 9.10
C LYS A 65 -0.48 20.83 9.00
N ASP A 66 -1.01 20.60 7.80
CA ASP A 66 -1.97 19.53 7.52
C ASP A 66 -1.35 18.15 7.77
N LEU A 67 -0.08 17.97 7.37
CA LEU A 67 0.71 16.79 7.72
C LEU A 67 0.81 16.59 9.24
N PHE A 68 1.09 17.66 10.00
CA PHE A 68 1.18 17.56 11.46
C PHE A 68 -0.18 17.25 12.10
N GLU A 69 -1.26 17.86 11.63
CA GLU A 69 -2.62 17.57 12.10
C GLU A 69 -3.00 16.14 11.80
N TYR A 70 -2.73 15.66 10.58
CA TYR A 70 -2.94 14.28 10.21
C TYR A 70 -2.15 13.31 11.09
N MET A 71 -0.87 13.55 11.33
CA MET A 71 -0.07 12.70 12.23
C MET A 71 -0.60 12.73 13.67
N ARG A 72 -1.18 13.83 14.15
CA ARG A 72 -1.86 13.86 15.46
C ARG A 72 -3.15 13.03 15.44
N HIS A 73 -3.99 13.23 14.43
CA HIS A 73 -5.30 12.59 14.29
C HIS A 73 -5.23 11.10 13.98
N ALA A 74 -4.24 10.65 13.22
CA ALA A 74 -3.94 9.24 12.99
C ALA A 74 -3.34 8.56 14.25
N GLU A 75 -3.38 9.25 15.40
CA GLU A 75 -2.83 8.86 16.70
C GLU A 75 -1.31 8.60 16.69
N VAL A 76 -0.60 8.91 15.60
CA VAL A 76 0.83 8.62 15.44
C VAL A 76 1.68 9.27 16.55
N ILE A 77 1.26 10.40 17.10
CA ILE A 77 2.05 11.21 18.05
C ILE A 77 1.76 10.88 19.54
N ALA A 78 0.72 10.10 19.87
CA ALA A 78 0.35 9.87 21.28
C ALA A 78 -0.47 8.59 21.55
N ARG A 79 -0.37 7.57 20.69
CA ARG A 79 -1.21 6.37 20.82
C ARG A 79 -0.91 5.55 22.08
N GLN A 80 -1.93 5.36 22.90
CA GLN A 80 -1.90 4.42 24.04
C GLN A 80 -2.64 3.12 23.73
N ASP A 81 -3.56 3.12 22.78
CA ASP A 81 -4.51 2.02 22.55
C ASP A 81 -4.25 1.29 21.22
N HIS A 82 -4.23 -0.04 21.23
CA HIS A 82 -3.83 -0.88 20.09
C HIS A 82 -5.00 -1.32 19.21
N GLU A 83 -6.24 -1.03 19.59
CA GLU A 83 -7.44 -1.64 18.99
C GLU A 83 -8.03 -0.88 17.79
N THR A 84 -7.73 0.42 17.61
CA THR A 84 -8.30 1.21 16.50
C THR A 84 -7.60 0.94 15.15
N PRO A 85 -8.34 0.68 14.06
CA PRO A 85 -7.74 0.49 12.73
C PRO A 85 -7.03 1.78 12.29
N ARG A 86 -5.82 1.61 11.74
CA ARG A 86 -5.00 2.74 11.27
C ARG A 86 -5.65 3.40 10.07
N ARG A 87 -5.54 4.72 9.98
CA ARG A 87 -5.84 5.43 8.74
C ARG A 87 -4.63 5.26 7.80
N PRO A 88 -4.82 4.73 6.59
CA PRO A 88 -3.73 4.58 5.64
C PRO A 88 -3.21 5.97 5.25
N LEU A 89 -1.94 6.09 4.95
CA LEU A 89 -1.34 7.35 4.51
C LEU A 89 -2.07 7.98 3.30
N THR A 90 -2.74 7.15 2.47
CA THR A 90 -3.64 7.59 1.38
C THR A 90 -4.82 8.45 1.85
N SER A 91 -5.16 8.41 3.14
CA SER A 91 -6.20 9.24 3.75
C SER A 91 -5.79 10.72 3.93
N LEU A 92 -4.49 11.06 3.82
CA LEU A 92 -4.04 12.43 3.61
C LEU A 92 -4.23 12.82 2.13
N GLY A 93 -5.39 12.51 1.57
CA GLY A 93 -5.74 12.87 0.20
C GLY A 93 -6.19 14.32 0.13
N SER A 94 -5.53 15.14 -0.69
CA SER A 94 -6.16 16.38 -1.14
C SER A 94 -7.50 16.03 -1.83
N PRO A 95 -8.57 16.83 -1.69
CA PRO A 95 -9.86 16.55 -2.35
C PRO A 95 -9.74 16.30 -3.85
N ASN A 96 -8.73 16.94 -4.47
CA ASN A 96 -8.44 16.83 -5.90
C ASN A 96 -7.21 15.96 -6.21
N GLY A 97 -6.62 15.31 -5.20
CA GLY A 97 -5.38 14.54 -5.34
C GLY A 97 -4.12 15.38 -5.60
N LEU A 98 -4.23 16.71 -5.57
CA LEU A 98 -3.13 17.65 -5.83
C LEU A 98 -2.66 18.33 -4.55
N TYR A 99 -1.35 18.36 -4.35
CA TYR A 99 -0.70 19.04 -3.24
C TYR A 99 0.10 20.25 -3.75
N ARG A 100 0.14 21.31 -2.95
CA ARG A 100 0.82 22.56 -3.27
C ARG A 100 2.24 22.57 -2.69
N TYR A 101 3.22 22.83 -3.54
CA TYR A 101 4.64 22.85 -3.21
C TYR A 101 5.28 24.16 -3.63
N VAL A 102 6.21 24.64 -2.82
CA VAL A 102 7.03 25.81 -3.09
C VAL A 102 8.28 25.38 -3.87
N LEU A 103 8.56 26.08 -4.97
CA LEU A 103 9.79 25.92 -5.74
C LEU A 103 10.82 26.96 -5.31
N ILE A 104 11.90 26.50 -4.69
CA ILE A 104 12.94 27.38 -4.14
C ILE A 104 14.19 27.24 -5.02
N PRO A 105 14.58 28.30 -5.77
CA PRO A 105 15.78 28.26 -6.59
C PRO A 105 17.03 28.23 -5.70
N ARG A 106 18.04 27.51 -6.16
CA ARG A 106 19.34 27.36 -5.49
C ARG A 106 20.48 27.92 -6.33
N THR A 107 20.33 27.86 -7.65
CA THR A 107 21.29 28.34 -8.63
C THR A 107 20.62 29.32 -9.59
N GLU A 108 21.42 30.02 -10.39
CA GLU A 108 20.91 30.87 -11.48
C GLU A 108 20.10 30.07 -12.49
N ALA A 109 20.48 28.82 -12.75
CA ALA A 109 19.74 27.93 -13.63
C ALA A 109 18.32 27.67 -13.07
N GLY A 110 18.20 27.35 -11.78
CA GLY A 110 16.90 27.20 -11.13
C GLY A 110 16.09 28.50 -11.11
N ALA A 111 16.73 29.65 -10.94
CA ALA A 111 16.06 30.95 -11.01
C ALA A 111 15.54 31.26 -12.43
N ASN A 112 16.29 30.90 -13.46
CA ASN A 112 15.88 31.07 -14.86
C ASN A 112 14.74 30.12 -15.23
N LEU A 113 14.76 28.88 -14.73
CA LEU A 113 13.65 27.94 -14.88
C LEU A 113 12.35 28.55 -14.33
N LEU A 114 12.39 29.10 -13.12
CA LEU A 114 11.20 29.71 -12.50
C LEU A 114 10.61 30.86 -13.33
N LYS A 115 11.45 31.63 -14.03
CA LYS A 115 11.01 32.72 -14.92
C LYS A 115 10.34 32.20 -16.20
N GLU A 116 10.65 30.99 -16.65
CA GLU A 116 10.07 30.39 -17.86
C GLU A 116 8.59 30.01 -17.65
N PHE A 117 8.20 29.60 -16.45
CA PHE A 117 6.92 28.91 -16.20
C PHE A 117 5.78 29.79 -15.67
N ASP A 118 5.94 31.11 -15.58
CA ASP A 118 4.93 32.07 -15.06
C ASP A 118 4.12 31.51 -13.87
N LEU A 119 4.84 30.99 -12.87
CA LEU A 119 4.24 30.22 -11.80
C LEU A 119 3.52 31.12 -10.80
N PRO A 120 2.39 30.66 -10.22
CA PRO A 120 1.65 31.45 -9.26
C PRO A 120 2.45 31.70 -7.99
N SER A 121 2.27 32.88 -7.41
CA SER A 121 2.83 33.19 -6.09
C SER A 121 2.12 32.43 -4.97
N GLN A 122 2.77 32.34 -3.80
CA GLN A 122 2.14 31.78 -2.60
C GLN A 122 0.92 32.59 -2.16
N THR A 123 -0.16 31.89 -1.85
CA THR A 123 -1.33 32.49 -1.23
C THR A 123 -1.10 32.71 0.27
N LYS A 124 -1.96 33.51 0.91
CA LYS A 124 -1.96 33.67 2.37
C LYS A 124 -2.18 32.33 3.09
N GLU A 125 -2.96 31.44 2.48
CA GLU A 125 -3.18 30.10 2.99
C GLU A 125 -1.92 29.25 2.92
N ASP A 126 -1.21 29.22 1.79
CA ASP A 126 0.06 28.48 1.62
C ASP A 126 1.08 28.83 2.71
N MET A 127 1.11 30.11 3.10
CA MET A 127 1.97 30.64 4.16
C MET A 127 1.46 30.39 5.59
N CYS A 128 0.38 29.62 5.75
CA CYS A 128 -0.26 29.36 7.05
C CYS A 128 -0.56 30.66 7.82
N GLY A 129 -1.05 31.69 7.11
CA GLY A 129 -1.33 33.00 7.69
C GLY A 129 -0.08 33.81 8.10
N GLY A 130 1.11 33.41 7.64
CA GLY A 130 2.37 34.08 7.96
C GLY A 130 3.08 33.51 9.19
N PHE A 131 2.69 32.33 9.67
CA PHE A 131 3.29 31.69 10.84
C PHE A 131 3.89 30.32 10.52
N ASN A 132 5.03 30.01 11.13
CA ASN A 132 5.68 28.73 11.01
C ASN A 132 4.86 27.64 11.76
N PRO A 133 4.51 26.53 11.12
CA PRO A 133 3.61 25.52 11.71
C PRO A 133 4.24 24.69 12.84
N VAL A 134 5.57 24.74 13.01
CA VAL A 134 6.29 24.04 14.09
C VAL A 134 6.50 24.96 15.30
N THR A 135 6.98 26.18 15.07
CA THR A 135 7.37 27.10 16.16
C THR A 135 6.30 28.12 16.51
N ASN A 136 5.28 28.28 15.66
CA ASN A 136 4.26 29.32 15.74
C ASN A 136 4.82 30.75 15.74
N PHE A 137 6.06 30.94 15.25
CA PHE A 137 6.66 32.26 15.06
C PHE A 137 6.37 32.83 13.66
N PRO A 138 6.41 34.16 13.49
CA PRO A 138 6.26 34.78 12.18
C PRO A 138 7.29 34.25 11.18
N LEU A 139 6.85 34.08 9.92
CA LEU A 139 7.76 33.70 8.83
C LEU A 139 8.77 34.82 8.57
N SER A 140 10.03 34.44 8.32
CA SER A 140 11.05 35.40 7.89
C SER A 140 10.71 36.05 6.54
N ALA A 141 11.18 37.29 6.36
CA ALA A 141 11.09 38.00 5.08
C ALA A 141 11.71 37.16 3.94
N GLY A 142 11.11 37.22 2.76
CA GLY A 142 11.48 36.42 1.59
C GLY A 142 10.76 35.08 1.48
N CYS A 143 10.08 34.59 2.53
CA CYS A 143 9.30 33.36 2.42
C CYS A 143 8.19 33.43 1.37
N ALA A 144 7.58 34.59 1.17
CA ALA A 144 6.47 34.79 0.24
C ALA A 144 6.89 34.89 -1.23
N GLU A 145 8.20 35.07 -1.50
CA GLU A 145 8.72 35.35 -2.86
C GLU A 145 8.80 34.11 -3.74
N PHE A 146 8.77 32.91 -3.15
CA PHE A 146 8.87 31.68 -3.91
C PHE A 146 7.53 31.30 -4.54
N PRO A 147 7.54 30.87 -5.82
CA PRO A 147 6.33 30.41 -6.50
C PRO A 147 5.88 29.03 -6.05
N VAL A 148 4.65 28.68 -6.39
CA VAL A 148 3.99 27.42 -6.04
C VAL A 148 3.69 26.60 -7.30
N VAL A 149 3.78 25.29 -7.16
CA VAL A 149 3.33 24.30 -8.14
C VAL A 149 2.40 23.30 -7.48
N GLU A 150 1.43 22.79 -8.23
CA GLU A 150 0.53 21.71 -7.82
C GLU A 150 1.01 20.38 -8.41
N CYS A 151 1.07 19.34 -7.58
CA CYS A 151 1.55 18.03 -7.99
C CYS A 151 0.87 16.91 -7.19
N CYS A 152 0.70 15.74 -7.81
CA CYS A 152 0.11 14.56 -7.16
C CYS A 152 1.06 13.86 -6.18
N VAL A 153 2.33 14.26 -6.13
CA VAL A 153 3.33 13.58 -5.30
C VAL A 153 2.96 13.71 -3.85
N HIS A 154 3.00 12.61 -3.11
CA HIS A 154 2.72 12.64 -1.67
C HIS A 154 3.76 13.48 -0.89
N PRO A 155 3.33 14.34 0.05
CA PRO A 155 4.22 15.25 0.78
C PRO A 155 5.29 14.56 1.65
N PHE A 156 5.04 13.34 2.13
CA PHE A 156 6.08 12.57 2.83
C PHE A 156 7.28 12.26 1.92
N SER A 157 7.03 11.89 0.66
CA SER A 157 8.06 11.55 -0.30
C SER A 157 8.93 12.76 -0.62
N VAL A 158 8.29 13.93 -0.82
CA VAL A 158 8.99 15.21 -1.00
C VAL A 158 9.83 15.56 0.23
N CYS A 159 9.25 15.50 1.44
CA CYS A 159 9.96 15.75 2.70
C CYS A 159 11.19 14.85 2.87
N ALA A 160 11.05 13.55 2.60
CA ALA A 160 12.15 12.59 2.74
C ALA A 160 13.33 12.92 1.81
N VAL A 161 13.05 13.29 0.56
CA VAL A 161 14.07 13.66 -0.42
C VAL A 161 14.78 14.94 -0.01
N ILE A 162 14.05 16.02 0.26
CA ILE A 162 14.66 17.34 0.48
C ILE A 162 15.29 17.52 1.86
N ASN A 163 14.96 16.68 2.85
CA ASN A 163 15.52 16.79 4.19
C ASN A 163 17.06 16.75 4.18
N LYS A 164 17.65 15.90 3.33
CA LYS A 164 19.10 15.81 3.18
C LYS A 164 19.68 17.12 2.63
N THR A 165 19.10 17.64 1.56
CA THR A 165 19.56 18.88 0.90
C THR A 165 19.42 20.09 1.82
N LEU A 166 18.27 20.24 2.48
CA LEU A 166 18.03 21.31 3.46
C LEU A 166 18.94 21.20 4.70
N ARG A 167 19.32 19.99 5.11
CA ARG A 167 20.25 19.80 6.24
C ARG A 167 21.64 20.35 5.93
N LEU A 168 22.13 20.16 4.71
CA LEU A 168 23.46 20.56 4.31
C LEU A 168 23.52 22.06 4.02
N ASN A 169 22.50 22.61 3.33
CA ASN A 169 22.63 23.91 2.67
C ASN A 169 21.48 24.89 2.99
N SER A 170 21.01 24.97 4.23
CA SER A 170 19.95 25.92 4.61
C SER A 170 20.45 27.37 4.77
N THR A 171 19.75 28.30 4.14
CA THR A 171 19.78 29.74 4.43
C THR A 171 18.84 30.08 5.58
N THR A 172 18.88 31.32 6.09
CA THR A 172 17.95 31.79 7.14
C THR A 172 16.47 31.58 6.75
N VAL A 173 16.13 31.84 5.49
CA VAL A 173 14.77 31.68 4.97
C VAL A 173 14.42 30.19 4.82
N THR A 174 15.28 29.40 4.16
CA THR A 174 15.03 27.97 3.91
C THR A 174 15.14 27.09 5.17
N ALA A 175 15.78 27.59 6.23
CA ALA A 175 15.82 26.93 7.54
C ALA A 175 14.41 26.72 8.12
N GLN A 176 13.43 27.55 7.76
CA GLN A 176 12.04 27.38 8.21
C GLN A 176 11.38 26.14 7.60
N TRP A 177 11.61 25.88 6.31
CA TRP A 177 11.21 24.61 5.68
C TRP A 177 12.00 23.45 6.24
N ARG A 178 13.30 23.62 6.49
CA ARG A 178 14.14 22.58 7.12
C ARG A 178 13.54 22.12 8.45
N LEU A 179 13.08 23.04 9.30
CA LEU A 179 12.43 22.69 10.57
C LEU A 179 11.16 21.85 10.36
N CYS A 180 10.30 22.27 9.42
CA CYS A 180 9.06 21.56 9.12
C CYS A 180 9.34 20.16 8.56
N VAL A 181 10.16 20.09 7.50
CA VAL A 181 10.55 18.84 6.83
C VAL A 181 11.24 17.90 7.80
N ARG A 182 12.18 18.40 8.60
CA ARG A 182 12.86 17.58 9.61
C ARG A 182 11.84 17.03 10.60
N ARG A 183 10.85 17.81 11.06
CA ARG A 183 9.85 17.31 12.00
C ARG A 183 9.02 16.16 11.42
N VAL A 184 8.64 16.27 10.14
CA VAL A 184 7.95 15.20 9.39
C VAL A 184 8.84 13.96 9.26
N VAL A 185 10.10 14.13 8.87
CA VAL A 185 11.03 13.00 8.67
C VAL A 185 11.50 12.38 10.00
N ASP A 186 11.67 13.16 11.06
CA ASP A 186 12.02 12.65 12.38
C ASP A 186 10.91 11.75 12.93
N HIS A 187 9.64 12.02 12.58
CA HIS A 187 8.55 11.08 12.85
C HIS A 187 8.69 9.79 12.03
N TRP A 188 9.00 9.88 10.74
CA TRP A 188 9.29 8.72 9.88
C TRP A 188 10.43 7.85 10.40
N GLN A 189 11.45 8.48 10.97
CA GLN A 189 12.67 7.84 11.46
C GLN A 189 12.61 7.52 12.96
N SER A 190 11.48 7.77 13.61
CA SER A 190 11.33 7.56 15.05
C SER A 190 11.47 6.09 15.39
N LYS A 191 12.62 5.74 16.00
CA LYS A 191 12.88 4.39 16.54
C LYS A 191 12.06 4.07 17.80
N LEU A 192 11.36 5.07 18.33
CA LEU A 192 10.55 4.92 19.54
C LEU A 192 9.28 4.12 19.28
N ILE A 193 8.79 4.12 18.04
CA ILE A 193 7.57 3.41 17.67
C ILE A 193 7.97 2.01 17.18
N LYS A 194 7.60 1.00 17.96
CA LYS A 194 7.73 -0.40 17.58
C LYS A 194 6.38 -0.91 17.05
N PRO A 195 6.34 -1.58 15.89
CA PRO A 195 5.14 -2.26 15.44
C PRO A 195 4.80 -3.38 16.43
N PRO A 196 3.51 -3.63 16.70
CA PRO A 196 3.09 -4.77 17.49
C PRO A 196 3.45 -6.04 16.76
N GLN A 197 3.69 -7.10 17.53
CA GLN A 197 4.16 -8.37 16.99
C GLN A 197 3.19 -8.93 15.95
N TRP A 198 1.88 -8.78 16.15
CA TRP A 198 0.88 -9.23 15.18
C TRP A 198 1.08 -8.62 13.79
N PHE A 199 1.50 -7.35 13.68
CA PHE A 199 1.71 -6.69 12.39
C PHE A 199 2.99 -7.19 11.71
N ILE A 200 4.03 -7.48 12.50
CA ILE A 200 5.27 -8.08 12.01
C ILE A 200 4.99 -9.49 11.47
N ASP A 201 4.15 -10.24 12.19
CA ASP A 201 3.76 -11.61 11.88
C ASP A 201 2.73 -11.69 10.74
N THR A 202 2.02 -10.59 10.43
CA THR A 202 1.12 -10.52 9.27
C THR A 202 1.89 -10.86 7.98
N PRO A 203 1.31 -11.64 7.06
CA PRO A 203 1.91 -11.87 5.74
C PRO A 203 2.25 -10.56 5.02
N LYS A 204 3.34 -10.57 4.25
CA LYS A 204 3.69 -9.44 3.40
C LYS A 204 2.73 -9.36 2.22
N VAL A 205 2.41 -8.15 1.79
CA VAL A 205 1.70 -7.90 0.53
C VAL A 205 2.64 -8.25 -0.63
N GLU A 206 2.21 -9.20 -1.44
CA GLU A 206 2.95 -9.72 -2.59
C GLU A 206 2.41 -9.10 -3.89
N SER A 207 3.17 -9.22 -4.98
CA SER A 207 2.87 -8.51 -6.25
C SER A 207 1.56 -8.92 -6.95
N TYR A 208 0.92 -9.99 -6.47
CA TYR A 208 -0.33 -10.57 -6.97
C TYR A 208 -1.47 -10.46 -5.96
N ASP A 209 -1.25 -9.82 -4.82
CA ASP A 209 -2.35 -9.44 -3.94
C ASP A 209 -3.14 -8.36 -4.67
N GLU A 210 -4.30 -8.74 -5.19
CA GLU A 210 -5.24 -7.80 -5.77
C GLU A 210 -5.85 -6.97 -4.64
N GLU A 211 -5.65 -5.65 -4.68
CA GLU A 211 -6.44 -4.74 -3.87
C GLU A 211 -7.89 -4.85 -4.36
N LEU A 212 -8.69 -5.64 -3.63
CA LEU A 212 -10.13 -5.65 -3.83
C LEU A 212 -10.63 -4.21 -3.76
N THR A 213 -11.40 -3.79 -4.76
CA THR A 213 -12.01 -2.46 -4.74
C THR A 213 -12.79 -2.27 -3.43
N PRO A 214 -12.99 -1.06 -2.90
CA PRO A 214 -13.76 -0.88 -1.66
C PRO A 214 -15.12 -1.59 -1.66
N SER A 215 -15.75 -1.72 -2.83
CA SER A 215 -16.97 -2.51 -3.06
C SER A 215 -16.78 -4.03 -2.93
N GLU A 216 -15.62 -4.57 -3.34
CA GLU A 216 -15.29 -6.00 -3.28
C GLU A 216 -14.67 -6.37 -1.91
N ALA A 217 -13.89 -5.48 -1.30
CA ALA A 217 -13.29 -5.65 0.02
C ALA A 217 -14.35 -5.62 1.13
N MET A 218 -15.48 -4.94 0.89
CA MET A 218 -16.68 -5.00 1.71
C MET A 218 -17.62 -6.13 1.28
N SER A 219 -17.06 -7.28 0.84
CA SER A 219 -17.82 -8.52 0.68
C SER A 219 -18.68 -8.72 1.93
N TYR A 220 -19.99 -8.52 1.75
CA TYR A 220 -21.01 -8.36 2.79
C TYR A 220 -20.89 -7.05 3.58
N ILE A 221 -21.70 -6.06 3.19
CA ILE A 221 -22.10 -4.96 4.07
C ILE A 221 -22.85 -5.61 5.26
N PRO A 222 -22.29 -5.67 6.48
CA PRO A 222 -22.98 -6.31 7.61
C PRO A 222 -24.14 -5.46 8.14
N TYR A 223 -24.20 -4.18 7.75
CA TYR A 223 -25.27 -3.26 8.06
C TYR A 223 -25.72 -2.52 6.82
N ALA A 224 -26.85 -2.96 6.24
CA ALA A 224 -27.55 -2.19 5.23
C ALA A 224 -27.75 -0.74 5.75
N PRO A 225 -27.51 0.30 4.93
CA PRO A 225 -27.83 1.68 5.28
C PRO A 225 -29.26 1.77 5.81
N GLU A 226 -29.51 2.57 6.85
CA GLU A 226 -30.86 2.77 7.40
C GLU A 226 -31.84 3.13 6.28
N GLY A 227 -32.79 2.22 6.01
CA GLY A 227 -33.78 2.35 4.93
C GLY A 227 -33.61 1.37 3.76
N LEU A 228 -32.48 0.65 3.65
CA LEU A 228 -32.39 -0.49 2.73
C LEU A 228 -33.10 -1.70 3.35
N VAL A 229 -34.26 -2.04 2.81
CA VAL A 229 -34.97 -3.27 3.18
C VAL A 229 -34.22 -4.44 2.55
N VAL A 230 -33.41 -5.13 3.35
CA VAL A 230 -32.82 -6.41 2.93
C VAL A 230 -33.98 -7.39 2.71
N PRO A 231 -34.18 -7.91 1.49
CA PRO A 231 -35.26 -8.86 1.25
C PRO A 231 -35.03 -10.10 2.12
N LYS A 232 -36.06 -10.57 2.82
CA LYS A 232 -35.98 -11.84 3.54
C LYS A 232 -35.71 -12.97 2.55
N PRO A 233 -34.92 -14.00 2.90
CA PRO A 233 -34.70 -15.16 2.03
C PRO A 233 -36.00 -15.72 1.43
N ASP A 234 -37.05 -15.85 2.25
CA ASP A 234 -38.37 -16.31 1.81
C ASP A 234 -39.02 -15.40 0.75
N SER A 235 -38.78 -14.08 0.83
CA SER A 235 -39.28 -13.13 -0.17
C SER A 235 -38.56 -13.25 -1.52
N VAL A 236 -37.26 -13.60 -1.51
CA VAL A 236 -36.49 -13.86 -2.73
C VAL A 236 -36.89 -15.19 -3.38
N LEU A 237 -37.23 -16.20 -2.58
CA LEU A 237 -37.70 -17.50 -3.07
C LEU A 237 -39.08 -17.42 -3.71
N CYS A 238 -39.97 -16.59 -3.16
CA CYS A 238 -41.33 -16.39 -3.67
C CYS A 238 -41.41 -15.37 -4.81
N ASP A 239 -40.30 -14.70 -5.15
CA ASP A 239 -40.28 -13.71 -6.22
C ASP A 239 -40.34 -14.39 -7.59
N ALA A 240 -41.43 -14.13 -8.33
CA ALA A 240 -41.66 -14.64 -9.66
C ALA A 240 -40.90 -13.87 -10.75
N GLU A 241 -40.39 -12.68 -10.44
CA GLU A 241 -39.58 -11.87 -11.36
C GLU A 241 -38.12 -12.34 -11.40
N ILE A 242 -37.68 -13.09 -10.38
CA ILE A 242 -36.34 -13.67 -10.30
C ILE A 242 -36.36 -15.06 -10.99
N PRO A 243 -35.55 -15.26 -12.05
CA PRO A 243 -35.42 -16.58 -12.69
C PRO A 243 -35.04 -17.68 -11.69
N GLU A 244 -35.53 -18.91 -11.90
CA GLU A 244 -35.27 -20.01 -10.95
C GLU A 244 -33.80 -20.45 -10.85
N ASP A 245 -33.02 -20.14 -11.88
CA ASP A 245 -31.58 -20.37 -12.01
C ASP A 245 -30.73 -19.17 -11.55
N ASP A 246 -31.36 -18.11 -11.04
CA ASP A 246 -30.65 -16.96 -10.49
C ASP A 246 -29.98 -17.30 -9.15
N PHE A 247 -28.70 -16.96 -9.02
CA PHE A 247 -27.89 -17.21 -7.82
C PHE A 247 -28.53 -16.65 -6.53
N ARG A 248 -29.37 -15.61 -6.63
CA ARG A 248 -30.09 -15.03 -5.48
C ARG A 248 -31.05 -16.05 -4.86
N LYS A 249 -31.70 -16.91 -5.67
CA LYS A 249 -32.56 -17.98 -5.17
C LYS A 249 -31.75 -19.11 -4.53
N ASP A 250 -30.56 -19.43 -5.04
CA ASP A 250 -29.67 -20.41 -4.42
C ASP A 250 -29.16 -19.97 -3.05
N VAL A 251 -28.73 -18.72 -2.93
CA VAL A 251 -28.31 -18.13 -1.65
C VAL A 251 -29.48 -18.09 -0.67
N ALA A 252 -30.68 -17.75 -1.12
CA ALA A 252 -31.87 -17.76 -0.28
C ALA A 252 -32.26 -19.18 0.18
N ARG A 253 -32.18 -20.20 -0.70
CA ARG A 253 -32.40 -21.61 -0.35
C ARG A 253 -31.38 -22.09 0.69
N TRP A 254 -30.12 -21.70 0.54
CA TRP A 254 -29.07 -22.00 1.52
C TRP A 254 -29.37 -21.34 2.87
N ALA A 255 -29.69 -20.04 2.88
CA ALA A 255 -29.99 -19.29 4.10
C ALA A 255 -31.19 -19.86 4.88
N CYS A 256 -32.24 -20.34 4.19
CA CYS A 256 -33.38 -20.99 4.83
C CYS A 256 -33.06 -22.38 5.43
N ARG A 257 -31.93 -23.00 5.06
CA ARG A 257 -31.51 -24.31 5.58
C ARG A 257 -30.59 -24.21 6.79
N VAL A 258 -29.95 -23.06 7.00
CA VAL A 258 -29.05 -22.82 8.13
C VAL A 258 -29.89 -22.34 9.31
N ASP A 259 -29.82 -23.03 10.44
CA ASP A 259 -30.46 -22.55 11.67
C ASP A 259 -29.77 -21.24 12.12
N PRO A 260 -30.48 -20.10 12.17
CA PRO A 260 -29.90 -18.82 12.56
C PRO A 260 -29.40 -18.80 14.00
N ASN A 261 -29.78 -19.78 14.84
CA ASN A 261 -29.29 -19.94 16.20
C ASN A 261 -28.19 -21.00 16.32
N SER A 262 -27.79 -21.64 15.22
CA SER A 262 -26.67 -22.58 15.25
C SER A 262 -25.39 -21.82 15.57
N ARG A 263 -24.64 -22.33 16.57
CA ARG A 263 -23.30 -21.85 16.83
C ARG A 263 -22.40 -22.39 15.72
N PRO A 264 -21.52 -21.58 15.11
CA PRO A 264 -20.51 -22.11 14.20
C PRO A 264 -19.67 -23.15 14.95
N GLU A 265 -19.34 -24.23 14.25
CA GLU A 265 -18.49 -25.29 14.79
C GLU A 265 -17.13 -24.66 15.19
N GLU A 266 -16.68 -24.88 16.43
CA GLU A 266 -15.41 -24.30 16.90
C GLU A 266 -14.26 -24.84 16.05
N ASP A 267 -13.48 -23.92 15.46
CA ASP A 267 -12.35 -24.28 14.62
C ASP A 267 -11.36 -25.16 15.41
N PRO A 268 -10.80 -26.21 14.77
CA PRO A 268 -9.78 -27.01 15.42
C PRO A 268 -8.56 -26.14 15.75
N PRO A 269 -7.93 -26.34 16.93
CA PRO A 269 -6.78 -25.53 17.34
C PRO A 269 -5.64 -25.61 16.34
N TYR A 270 -4.98 -24.47 16.13
CA TYR A 270 -3.86 -24.27 15.22
C TYR A 270 -2.77 -25.33 15.38
N VAL A 271 -2.68 -26.28 14.46
CA VAL A 271 -1.59 -27.28 14.46
C VAL A 271 -0.38 -26.70 13.75
N LEU A 272 0.63 -26.28 14.53
CA LEU A 272 1.98 -25.96 14.02
C LEU A 272 2.59 -27.21 13.36
N TYR A 273 2.47 -27.32 12.04
CA TYR A 273 3.12 -28.42 11.31
C TYR A 273 4.64 -28.29 11.40
N LYS A 274 5.29 -29.27 12.05
CA LYS A 274 6.75 -29.42 12.00
C LYS A 274 7.17 -29.63 10.54
N LEU A 275 7.90 -28.66 9.98
CA LEU A 275 8.54 -28.76 8.67
C LEU A 275 9.41 -30.03 8.60
N ARG A 276 8.90 -31.05 7.90
CA ARG A 276 9.63 -32.30 7.65
C ARG A 276 10.69 -32.04 6.58
N ARG A 277 11.87 -31.54 6.98
CA ARG A 277 13.03 -31.43 6.07
C ARG A 277 13.44 -32.82 5.61
N SER A 278 13.37 -33.09 4.30
CA SER A 278 13.83 -34.35 3.73
C SER A 278 15.36 -34.40 3.72
N LYS A 279 15.94 -35.55 4.11
CA LYS A 279 17.40 -35.82 4.10
C LYS A 279 18.07 -35.74 2.72
N ARG A 280 17.30 -35.53 1.64
CA ARG A 280 17.79 -35.57 0.26
C ARG A 280 18.45 -34.26 -0.21
N LEU A 281 18.21 -33.15 0.48
CA LEU A 281 18.77 -31.81 0.16
C LEU A 281 20.22 -31.61 0.66
N GLN A 282 20.89 -32.67 1.11
CA GLN A 282 22.25 -32.59 1.66
C GLN A 282 23.36 -32.92 0.65
N LYS A 283 23.03 -33.20 -0.63
CA LYS A 283 24.03 -33.50 -1.67
C LYS A 283 23.87 -32.61 -2.91
N GLU A 284 24.89 -31.77 -3.06
CA GLU A 284 25.36 -30.99 -4.22
C GLU A 284 24.60 -29.72 -4.66
N PRO A 285 25.29 -28.56 -4.73
CA PRO A 285 24.80 -27.35 -5.38
C PRO A 285 25.08 -27.39 -6.89
N TYR A 286 24.09 -27.02 -7.69
CA TYR A 286 24.14 -26.99 -9.16
C TYR A 286 25.27 -26.12 -9.73
N ASP A 287 25.84 -26.54 -10.86
CA ASP A 287 26.77 -25.76 -11.69
C ASP A 287 26.16 -24.44 -12.18
N PRO A 288 26.97 -23.38 -12.39
CA PRO A 288 26.49 -22.07 -12.82
C PRO A 288 26.02 -22.07 -14.29
N PRO A 289 24.97 -21.30 -14.65
CA PRO A 289 24.46 -21.24 -16.02
C PRO A 289 25.35 -20.39 -16.95
N SER A 290 25.45 -20.82 -18.21
CA SER A 290 26.17 -20.13 -19.30
C SER A 290 25.44 -18.84 -19.74
N PRO A 291 26.13 -17.80 -20.28
CA PRO A 291 25.61 -16.43 -20.32
C PRO A 291 24.60 -16.08 -21.43
N ASP A 292 24.46 -16.89 -22.48
CA ASP A 292 23.92 -16.39 -23.76
C ASP A 292 22.56 -16.98 -24.20
N LEU A 293 21.75 -17.49 -23.27
CA LEU A 293 20.37 -17.90 -23.61
C LEU A 293 19.37 -17.40 -22.56
N PRO A 294 18.24 -16.78 -22.97
CA PRO A 294 17.14 -16.54 -22.05
C PRO A 294 16.63 -17.90 -21.51
N PRO A 295 16.33 -18.00 -20.20
CA PRO A 295 15.85 -19.25 -19.64
C PRO A 295 14.55 -19.65 -20.35
N PRO A 296 14.43 -20.90 -20.85
CA PRO A 296 13.16 -21.36 -21.38
C PRO A 296 12.12 -21.32 -20.25
N SER A 297 10.93 -20.80 -20.57
CA SER A 297 9.77 -20.82 -19.68
C SER A 297 9.64 -22.19 -19.00
N PRO A 298 9.33 -22.26 -17.69
CA PRO A 298 9.40 -23.51 -16.95
C PRO A 298 8.32 -24.49 -17.43
N VAL A 299 8.69 -25.39 -18.33
CA VAL A 299 7.90 -26.58 -18.64
C VAL A 299 8.09 -27.55 -17.48
N ARG A 300 7.26 -27.42 -16.44
CA ARG A 300 7.31 -28.27 -15.24
C ARG A 300 6.72 -29.66 -15.51
N ASN A 301 7.43 -30.49 -16.26
CA ASN A 301 7.22 -31.94 -16.29
C ASN A 301 7.85 -32.61 -15.06
N GLY A 302 7.39 -32.22 -13.88
CA GLY A 302 7.82 -32.81 -12.61
C GLY A 302 6.81 -33.87 -12.12
N PRO A 303 7.25 -34.95 -11.44
CA PRO A 303 6.37 -35.93 -10.80
C PRO A 303 5.33 -35.34 -9.81
N ARG A 304 5.55 -34.10 -9.37
CA ARG A 304 4.63 -33.31 -8.53
C ARG A 304 3.44 -32.77 -9.33
N ALA A 305 3.65 -32.28 -10.55
CA ALA A 305 2.58 -31.80 -11.44
C ALA A 305 1.65 -32.96 -11.84
N ALA A 306 2.22 -34.13 -12.13
CA ALA A 306 1.45 -35.36 -12.41
C ALA A 306 0.64 -35.87 -11.21
N ARG A 307 1.05 -35.58 -9.95
CA ARG A 307 0.26 -35.90 -8.76
C ARG A 307 -0.82 -34.86 -8.45
N ALA A 308 -0.57 -33.58 -8.73
CA ALA A 308 -1.57 -32.52 -8.64
C ALA A 308 -2.68 -32.69 -9.69
N ALA A 309 -2.33 -33.19 -10.89
CA ALA A 309 -3.28 -33.53 -11.95
C ALA A 309 -4.18 -34.75 -11.65
N ARG A 310 -3.79 -35.60 -10.69
CA ARG A 310 -4.57 -36.80 -10.28
C ARG A 310 -5.40 -36.59 -9.01
N ARG A 311 -5.44 -35.38 -8.47
CA ARG A 311 -6.35 -35.06 -7.37
C ARG A 311 -7.71 -34.72 -7.93
N ASP A 312 -8.72 -35.42 -7.44
CA ASP A 312 -10.11 -34.98 -7.57
C ASP A 312 -10.30 -33.75 -6.67
N LEU A 313 -10.18 -32.57 -7.27
CA LEU A 313 -10.26 -31.30 -6.55
C LEU A 313 -11.69 -30.98 -6.08
N VAL A 314 -12.70 -31.65 -6.63
CA VAL A 314 -14.09 -31.50 -6.17
C VAL A 314 -14.28 -32.24 -4.84
N ARG A 315 -13.69 -33.44 -4.70
CA ARG A 315 -13.75 -34.22 -3.44
C ARG A 315 -12.68 -33.81 -2.43
N GLN A 316 -11.55 -33.29 -2.89
CA GLN A 316 -10.41 -32.89 -2.06
C GLN A 316 -9.88 -31.54 -2.54
N PRO A 317 -10.54 -30.44 -2.16
CA PRO A 317 -10.12 -29.12 -2.60
C PRO A 317 -8.70 -28.80 -2.12
N PRO A 318 -8.02 -27.88 -2.83
CA PRO A 318 -6.70 -27.45 -2.44
C PRO A 318 -6.67 -26.95 -0.98
N PRO A 319 -5.58 -27.23 -0.22
CA PRO A 319 -5.50 -26.83 1.19
C PRO A 319 -5.68 -25.33 1.45
N TRP A 320 -5.43 -24.48 0.44
CA TRP A 320 -5.64 -23.04 0.53
C TRP A 320 -7.12 -22.64 0.55
N GLU A 321 -8.03 -23.43 -0.02
CA GLU A 321 -9.48 -23.14 0.00
C GLU A 321 -10.03 -23.17 1.44
N ARG A 322 -9.44 -24.02 2.30
CA ARG A 322 -9.78 -24.10 3.74
C ARG A 322 -8.99 -23.12 4.60
N SER A 323 -8.01 -22.42 4.01
CA SER A 323 -7.19 -21.44 4.70
C SER A 323 -7.80 -20.07 4.44
N TYR A 324 -8.57 -19.53 5.39
CA TYR A 324 -9.13 -18.19 5.27
C TYR A 324 -8.06 -17.18 4.80
N GLY A 325 -8.31 -16.56 3.64
CA GLY A 325 -7.53 -15.43 3.15
C GLY A 325 -6.24 -15.73 2.38
N ARG A 326 -5.98 -16.97 1.93
CA ARG A 326 -4.89 -17.20 0.97
C ARG A 326 -5.35 -16.91 -0.46
N PHE A 327 -5.11 -15.67 -0.88
CA PHE A 327 -5.15 -15.22 -2.27
C PHE A 327 -4.20 -16.03 -3.17
N PRO A 328 -4.32 -15.94 -4.50
CA PRO A 328 -3.37 -16.56 -5.41
C PRO A 328 -1.94 -16.21 -5.01
N THR A 329 -1.07 -17.22 -4.88
CA THR A 329 0.36 -17.05 -4.57
C THR A 329 1.21 -17.53 -5.74
N ASP A 330 2.51 -17.20 -5.74
CA ASP A 330 3.50 -17.74 -6.68
C ASP A 330 3.60 -19.28 -6.69
N ALA A 331 3.05 -19.92 -5.65
CA ALA A 331 2.96 -21.36 -5.49
C ALA A 331 1.73 -21.99 -6.15
N PHE A 332 0.77 -21.20 -6.65
CA PHE A 332 -0.42 -21.71 -7.33
C PHE A 332 -0.03 -22.48 -8.58
N THR A 333 -0.51 -23.72 -8.67
CA THR A 333 -0.37 -24.54 -9.87
C THR A 333 -1.45 -24.16 -10.88
N SER A 334 -1.29 -24.56 -12.14
CA SER A 334 -2.34 -24.37 -13.16
C SER A 334 -3.69 -24.98 -12.76
N ASN A 335 -3.67 -26.04 -11.93
CA ASN A 335 -4.89 -26.64 -11.37
C ASN A 335 -5.50 -25.80 -10.25
N ASP A 336 -4.71 -25.12 -9.43
CA ASP A 336 -5.21 -24.20 -8.42
C ASP A 336 -5.88 -22.99 -9.09
N TRP A 337 -5.31 -22.49 -10.18
CA TRP A 337 -5.90 -21.42 -11.00
C TRP A 337 -7.20 -21.82 -11.70
N ALA A 338 -7.27 -23.02 -12.27
CA ALA A 338 -8.48 -23.53 -12.90
C ALA A 338 -9.60 -23.78 -11.89
N TYR A 339 -9.23 -24.28 -10.71
CA TYR A 339 -10.17 -24.50 -9.62
C TYR A 339 -10.68 -23.19 -9.02
N LEU A 340 -9.81 -22.19 -8.84
CA LEU A 340 -10.20 -20.87 -8.33
C LEU A 340 -11.16 -20.12 -9.28
N ASN A 341 -10.85 -20.07 -10.58
CA ASN A 341 -11.60 -19.24 -11.53
C ASN A 341 -12.86 -19.93 -12.09
N TYR A 342 -12.84 -21.25 -12.17
CA TYR A 342 -13.86 -22.00 -12.92
C TYR A 342 -14.38 -23.23 -12.18
N HIS A 343 -13.93 -23.47 -10.93
CA HIS A 343 -14.26 -24.66 -10.15
C HIS A 343 -14.03 -26.00 -10.89
N VAL A 344 -13.05 -26.04 -11.80
CA VAL A 344 -12.70 -27.24 -12.59
C VAL A 344 -11.25 -27.66 -12.35
N ALA A 345 -11.00 -28.97 -12.42
CA ALA A 345 -9.67 -29.57 -12.34
C ALA A 345 -9.13 -29.88 -13.73
N LEU A 346 -7.97 -29.33 -14.11
CA LEU A 346 -7.34 -29.71 -15.38
C LEU A 346 -6.74 -31.12 -15.25
N GLY A 347 -7.16 -32.02 -16.13
CA GLY A 347 -6.69 -33.41 -16.17
C GLY A 347 -7.53 -34.43 -15.38
N ALA A 348 -8.67 -34.03 -14.80
CA ALA A 348 -9.64 -35.00 -14.27
C ALA A 348 -10.25 -35.81 -15.43
N SER A 349 -10.33 -37.13 -15.29
CA SER A 349 -11.11 -37.95 -16.23
C SER A 349 -12.58 -37.58 -16.08
N VAL A 350 -13.19 -37.11 -17.16
CA VAL A 350 -14.64 -36.95 -17.25
C VAL A 350 -15.22 -38.37 -17.20
N GLU A 351 -15.72 -38.78 -16.04
CA GLU A 351 -16.64 -39.91 -15.98
C GLU A 351 -17.96 -39.44 -16.59
N SER A 352 -18.24 -39.97 -17.78
CA SER A 352 -19.50 -39.81 -18.52
C SER A 352 -20.61 -40.69 -17.96
#